data_AF-A0A2X1BVS5-F1
#
_entry.id   AF-A0A2X1BVS5-F1
#
_cell.length_a   1.000
_cell.length_b   1.000
_cell.length_c   1.000
_cell.angle_alpha   90.00
_cell.angle_beta   90.00
_cell.angle_gamma   90.00
#
_symmetry.space_group_name_H-M   'P 1'
#
loop_
_entity.id
_entity.type
_entity.pdbx_description
1 polymer ?
#
loop_
_entity_poly.entity_id
_entity_poly.type
_entity_poly.pdbx_seq_one_letter_code
_entity_poly.pdbx_strand_id
1 'polypeptide(L)' 'MSSLAKLQAAKSLDDLAAILGYKPAALAYLLYHLPDAQKYTAFTIPKRNGNPRPILAPTDLPPERSLILM' A
#
# COMPACT_ATOMS: atom_id res chain seq x y z
N MET A 1 17.29 -16.64 -0.56
CA MET A 1 16.24 -16.52 0.49
C MET A 1 14.90 -16.21 -0.15
N SER A 2 13.81 -16.82 0.35
CA SER A 2 12.45 -16.51 -0.12
C SER A 2 12.00 -15.12 0.32
N SER A 3 11.02 -14.52 -0.38
CA SER A 3 10.42 -13.24 0.03
C SER A 3 9.84 -13.29 1.45
N LEU A 4 9.27 -14.44 1.84
CA LEU A 4 8.76 -14.66 3.19
C LEU A 4 9.87 -14.56 4.25
N ALA A 5 11.02 -15.19 4.01
CA ALA A 5 12.14 -15.15 4.95
C ALA A 5 12.68 -13.71 5.11
N LYS A 6 12.75 -12.94 4.02
CA LYS A 6 13.15 -11.52 4.07
C LYS A 6 12.18 -10.69 4.91
N LEU A 7 10.87 -10.88 4.71
CA LEU A 7 9.83 -10.17 5.46
C LEU A 7 9.87 -10.49 6.96
N GLN A 8 10.08 -11.76 7.33
CA GLN A 8 10.19 -12.15 8.74
C GLN A 8 11.45 -11.58 9.42
N ALA A 9 12.52 -11.38 8.65
CA ALA A 9 13.78 -10.85 9.14
C ALA A 9 13.78 -9.32 9.29
N ALA A 10 12.94 -8.59 8.55
CA ALA A 10 12.89 -7.12 8.59
C ALA A 10 12.61 -6.58 10.00
N LYS A 11 13.40 -5.58 10.44
CA LYS A 11 13.27 -4.94 11.77
C LYS A 11 13.05 -3.43 11.70
N SER A 12 13.26 -2.84 10.53
CA SER A 12 13.13 -1.40 10.32
C SER A 12 12.24 -1.08 9.12
N LEU A 13 11.83 0.20 9.03
CA LEU A 13 11.14 0.71 7.87
C LEU A 13 12.03 0.67 6.62
N ASP A 14 13.34 0.88 6.77
CA ASP A 14 14.32 0.78 5.69
C ASP A 14 14.39 -0.64 5.13
N ASP A 15 14.42 -1.66 6.00
CA ASP A 15 14.41 -3.07 5.58
C ASP A 15 13.14 -3.37 4.77
N LEU A 16 11.98 -2.89 5.24
CA LEU A 16 10.71 -3.11 4.58
C LEU A 16 10.66 -2.37 3.22
N ALA A 17 11.18 -1.14 3.16
CA ALA A 17 11.27 -0.36 1.93
C ALA A 17 12.13 -1.08 0.88
N ALA A 18 13.29 -1.62 1.29
CA ALA A 18 14.16 -2.39 0.40
C ALA A 18 13.48 -3.67 -0.12
N ILE A 19 12.71 -4.37 0.72
CA ILE A 19 11.99 -5.58 0.31
C ILE A 19 10.86 -5.25 -0.68
N LEU A 20 10.17 -4.13 -0.47
CA LEU A 20 9.02 -3.72 -1.29
C LEU A 20 9.43 -2.92 -2.54
N GLY A 21 10.69 -2.54 -2.69
CA GLY A 21 11.18 -1.73 -3.81
C GLY A 21 10.76 -0.26 -3.70
N TYR A 22 10.85 0.31 -2.51
CA TYR A 22 10.58 1.73 -2.24
C TYR A 22 11.82 2.42 -1.68
N LYS A 23 11.95 3.72 -1.94
CA LYS A 23 12.78 4.58 -1.10
C LYS A 23 12.18 4.67 0.30
N PRO A 24 12.97 4.61 1.39
CA PRO A 24 12.43 4.68 2.75
C PRO A 24 11.60 5.93 3.03
N ALA A 25 12.04 7.09 2.57
CA ALA A 25 11.30 8.34 2.71
C ALA A 25 9.93 8.30 2.01
N ALA A 26 9.85 7.66 0.84
CA ALA A 26 8.59 7.48 0.12
C ALA A 26 7.65 6.53 0.89
N LEU A 27 8.17 5.41 1.41
CA LEU A 27 7.38 4.49 2.23
C LEU A 27 6.88 5.16 3.51
N ALA A 28 7.74 5.92 4.21
CA ALA A 28 7.37 6.66 5.40
C ALA A 28 6.28 7.71 5.10
N TYR A 29 6.39 8.43 3.98
CA TYR A 29 5.35 9.36 3.55
C TYR A 29 4.01 8.66 3.32
N LEU A 30 4.01 7.53 2.59
CA LEU A 30 2.79 6.74 2.33
C LEU A 30 2.15 6.24 3.63
N LEU A 31 2.94 5.84 4.62
CA LEU A 31 2.43 5.30 5.88
C LEU A 31 1.91 6.39 6.83
N TYR A 32 2.65 7.49 6.97
CA TYR A 32 2.43 8.46 8.06
C TYR A 32 1.87 9.81 7.62
N HIS A 33 2.00 10.19 6.35
CA HIS A 33 1.64 11.53 5.89
C HIS A 33 0.55 11.55 4.82
N LEU A 34 0.49 10.51 3.97
CA LEU A 34 -0.54 10.44 2.94
C LEU A 34 -1.93 10.29 3.60
N PRO A 35 -2.91 11.17 3.28
CA PRO A 35 -4.27 11.01 3.78
C PRO A 35 -4.93 9.74 3.26
N ASP A 36 -5.74 9.07 4.09
CA ASP A 36 -6.40 7.81 3.71
C ASP A 36 -7.35 7.95 2.52
N ALA A 37 -7.96 9.12 2.36
CA ALA A 37 -8.79 9.46 1.20
C ALA A 37 -8.01 9.46 -0.13
N GLN A 38 -6.68 9.52 -0.08
CA GLN A 38 -5.79 9.39 -1.23
C GLN A 38 -5.16 7.99 -1.35
N LYS A 39 -5.29 7.15 -0.30
CA LYS A 39 -4.83 5.75 -0.32
C LYS A 39 -5.88 4.85 -0.95
N TYR A 40 -7.15 5.08 -0.65
CA TYR A 40 -8.23 4.17 -1.03
C TYR A 40 -9.36 4.85 -1.80
N THR A 41 -9.91 4.14 -2.77
CA THR A 41 -11.18 4.44 -3.42
C THR A 41 -12.29 3.63 -2.75
N ALA A 42 -13.35 4.32 -2.30
CA ALA A 42 -14.47 3.69 -1.63
C ALA A 42 -15.61 3.42 -2.61
N PHE A 43 -16.14 2.20 -2.60
CA PHE A 43 -17.34 1.84 -3.35
C PHE A 43 -18.13 0.75 -2.61
N THR A 44 -19.34 0.46 -3.08
CA THR A 44 -20.21 -0.55 -2.46
C THR A 44 -20.53 -1.66 -3.43
N ILE A 45 -20.47 -2.90 -2.96
CA ILE A 45 -20.96 -4.09 -3.68
C ILE A 45 -22.11 -4.73 -2.90
N PRO A 46 -23.11 -5.33 -3.56
CA PRO A 46 -24.18 -6.03 -2.87
C PRO A 46 -23.68 -7.33 -2.22
N LYS A 47 -24.07 -7.60 -0.98
CA LYS A 47 -23.97 -8.94 -0.37
C LYS A 47 -25.03 -9.86 -0.97
N ARG A 48 -24.91 -11.17 -0.70
CA ARG A 48 -25.92 -12.18 -1.13
C ARG A 48 -27.36 -11.84 -0.70
N ASN A 49 -27.53 -11.14 0.43
CA ASN A 49 -28.82 -10.72 0.95
C ASN A 49 -29.25 -9.30 0.53
N GLY A 50 -28.55 -8.67 -0.42
CA GLY A 50 -28.88 -7.33 -0.93
C GLY A 50 -28.30 -6.17 -0.11
N ASN A 51 -27.83 -6.39 1.12
CA ASN A 51 -27.23 -5.33 1.91
C ASN A 51 -25.90 -4.86 1.32
N PRO A 52 -25.59 -3.55 1.35
CA PRO A 52 -24.32 -3.04 0.83
C PRO A 52 -23.13 -3.54 1.68
N ARG A 53 -22.03 -3.86 0.99
CA ARG A 53 -20.70 -4.06 1.58
C ARG A 53 -19.80 -2.92 1.11
N PRO A 54 -19.34 -2.04 2.01
CA PRO A 54 -18.33 -1.07 1.66
C PRO A 54 -17.01 -1.79 1.34
N ILE A 55 -16.35 -1.36 0.29
CA ILE A 55 -15.03 -1.79 -0.15
C ILE A 55 -14.14 -0.55 -0.18
N LEU A 56 -12.94 -0.67 0.40
CA LEU A 56 -11.87 0.30 0.27
C LEU A 56 -10.78 -0.34 -0.57
N ALA A 57 -10.79 -0.09 -1.88
CA ALA A 57 -9.75 -0.59 -2.77
C ALA A 57 -8.57 0.37 -2.78
N PRO A 58 -7.31 -0.11 -2.80
CA PRO A 58 -6.16 0.75 -3.04
C PRO A 58 -6.36 1.57 -4.30
N THR A 59 -5.97 2.84 -4.25
CA THR A 59 -5.99 3.71 -5.43
C THR A 59 -4.92 3.24 -6.41
N ASP A 60 -5.21 3.22 -7.70
CA ASP A 60 -4.22 2.91 -8.74
C ASP A 60 -3.01 3.83 -8.59
N LEU A 61 -1.82 3.25 -8.61
CA LEU A 61 -0.59 4.04 -8.59
C LEU A 61 -0.51 4.80 -9.92
N PRO A 62 -0.53 6.15 -9.92
CA PRO A 62 -0.43 6.91 -11.17
C PRO A 62 0.92 6.63 -11.84
N PRO A 63 0.96 6.50 -13.18
CA PRO A 63 2.20 6.23 -13.92
C PRO A 63 3.29 7.30 -13.67
N GLU A 64 2.91 8.53 -13.36
CA GLU A 64 3.79 9.65 -12.97
C GLU A 64 4.61 9.36 -11.69
N ARG A 65 4.11 8.50 -10.79
CA ARG A 65 4.74 8.20 -9.49
C ARG A 65 5.71 7.01 -9.54
N SER A 66 5.76 6.28 -10.65
CA SER A 66 6.70 5.16 -10.89
C SER A 66 8.15 5.58 -10.70
N LEU A 67 8.48 6.84 -11.03
CA LEU A 67 9.82 7.40 -10.97
C LEU A 67 10.30 7.71 -9.54
N ILE A 68 9.38 7.80 -8.57
CA ILE A 68 9.74 8.05 -7.16
C ILE A 68 10.07 6.74 -6.44
N LEU A 69 9.57 5.60 -6.92
CA LEU A 69 9.81 4.27 -6.34
C LEU A 69 11.16 3.65 -6.71
N MET A 70 11.77 4.02 -7.85
CA MET A 70 13.08 3.50 -8.28
C MET A 70 14.26 4.23 -7.62
#